data_AF-A0A4S8IAF9-F1
#
_entry.id   AF-A0A4S8IAF9-F1
#
_cell.length_a   1.000
_cell.length_b   1.000
_cell.length_c   1.000
_cell.angle_alpha   90.00
_cell.angle_beta   90.00
_cell.angle_gamma   90.00
#
_symmetry.space_group_name_H-M   'P 1'
#
loop_
_entity.id
_entity.type
_entity.pdbx_description
1 polymer ?
#
loop_
_entity_poly.entity_id
_entity_poly.type
_entity_poly.pdbx_seq_one_letter_code
_entity_poly.pdbx_strand_id
1 'polypeptide(L)'
;MCRGGRMFAPTKTWRRWHRHVNVNVRRYATASALAASALPSLVLARGHRIESVPEFPLVVSDTAEGVEKTASAIKILKQVGAVPDAEKARDSQGIRPGTRKMRNRRYIFRKGPLIVDGTEGSKIVKAFHDIRMSSASTLQSWLRETISTG
;
A
#
# COMPACT_ATOMS: atom_id res chain seq x y z
N MET A 1 44.79 -2.95 15.73
CA MET A 1 43.86 -2.76 14.58
C MET A 1 44.45 -1.67 13.71
N CYS A 2 44.62 -1.91 12.41
CA CYS A 2 45.22 -0.93 11.49
C CYS A 2 44.14 -0.20 10.68
N ARG A 3 44.31 1.09 10.40
CA ARG A 3 43.45 1.84 9.48
C ARG A 3 43.53 1.19 8.08
N GLY A 4 42.39 0.81 7.50
CA GLY A 4 42.33 0.07 6.23
C GLY A 4 42.59 -1.44 6.34
N GLY A 5 42.79 -1.98 7.54
CA GLY A 5 42.91 -3.42 7.77
C GLY A 5 41.58 -4.16 7.62
N ARG A 6 41.64 -5.50 7.61
CA ARG A 6 40.43 -6.34 7.52
C ARG A 6 39.48 -6.06 8.69
N MET A 7 38.19 -5.94 8.38
CA MET A 7 37.13 -5.84 9.40
C MET A 7 36.99 -7.17 10.14
N PHE A 8 36.66 -7.13 11.42
CA PHE A 8 36.23 -8.32 12.15
C PHE A 8 34.81 -8.71 11.69
N ALA A 9 34.66 -9.90 11.12
CA ALA A 9 33.40 -10.45 10.60
C ALA A 9 32.60 -9.51 9.66
N PRO A 10 33.14 -9.14 8.47
CA PRO A 10 32.41 -8.34 7.49
C PRO A 10 31.18 -9.10 6.96
N THR A 11 30.17 -8.38 6.47
CA THR A 11 28.99 -9.00 5.84
C THR A 11 29.41 -9.92 4.69
N LYS A 12 29.02 -11.18 4.79
CA LYS A 12 29.36 -12.23 3.82
C LYS A 12 28.21 -12.49 2.86
N THR A 13 28.54 -13.00 1.68
CA THR A 13 27.57 -13.36 0.63
C THR A 13 26.62 -14.48 1.09
N TRP A 14 27.11 -15.44 1.89
CA TRP A 14 26.32 -16.57 2.40
C TRP A 14 25.42 -16.22 3.60
N ARG A 15 25.25 -14.94 3.95
CA ARG A 15 24.26 -14.53 4.94
C ARG A 15 22.86 -14.93 4.43
N ARG A 16 22.10 -15.67 5.24
CA ARG A 16 20.72 -16.04 4.90
C ARG A 16 19.80 -14.82 4.98
N TRP A 17 19.48 -14.22 3.84
CA TRP A 17 18.54 -13.09 3.72
C TRP A 17 17.08 -13.53 3.63
N HIS A 18 16.82 -14.68 2.99
CA HIS A 18 15.47 -15.18 2.77
C HIS A 18 14.98 -16.07 3.92
N ARG A 19 13.72 -15.86 4.33
CA ARG A 19 13.02 -16.66 5.34
C ARG A 19 11.80 -17.33 4.69
N HIS A 20 11.70 -18.64 4.88
CA HIS A 20 10.53 -19.40 4.44
C HIS A 20 9.44 -19.28 5.51
N VAL A 21 8.20 -19.04 5.07
CA VAL A 21 7.01 -18.97 5.93
C VAL A 21 6.01 -20.02 5.43
N ASN A 22 5.41 -20.77 6.35
CA ASN A 22 4.43 -21.78 6.00
C ASN A 22 3.20 -21.14 5.33
N VAL A 23 2.68 -21.79 4.29
CA VAL A 23 1.54 -21.31 3.50
C VAL A 23 0.31 -21.12 4.39
N ASN A 24 0.07 -22.02 5.35
CA ASN A 24 -1.10 -21.90 6.25
C ASN A 24 -1.00 -20.66 7.15
N VAL A 25 0.18 -20.39 7.72
CA VAL A 25 0.40 -19.17 8.53
C VAL A 25 0.18 -17.92 7.69
N ARG A 26 0.65 -17.94 6.44
CA ARG A 26 0.43 -16.86 5.49
C ARG A 26 -1.06 -16.63 5.21
N ARG A 27 -1.84 -17.71 5.02
CA ARG A 27 -3.30 -17.65 4.81
C ARG A 27 -4.04 -17.08 6.03
N TYR A 28 -3.64 -17.48 7.23
CA TYR A 28 -4.21 -16.91 8.46
C TYR A 28 -3.93 -15.42 8.58
N ALA A 29 -2.70 -14.97 8.30
CA ALA A 29 -2.36 -13.55 8.34
C ALA A 29 -3.21 -12.72 7.34
N THR A 30 -3.45 -13.25 6.14
CA THR A 30 -4.27 -12.56 5.14
C THR A 30 -5.75 -12.50 5.53
N ALA A 31 -6.30 -13.56 6.11
CA ALA A 31 -7.68 -13.56 6.61
C ALA A 31 -7.86 -12.56 7.77
N SER A 32 -6.90 -12.50 8.70
CA SER A 32 -6.90 -11.50 9.77
C SER A 32 -6.80 -10.07 9.26
N ALA A 33 -6.02 -9.84 8.20
CA ALA A 33 -5.93 -8.51 7.57
C ALA A 33 -7.24 -8.08 6.89
N LEU A 34 -7.94 -9.01 6.23
CA LEU A 34 -9.29 -8.76 5.69
C LEU A 34 -10.28 -8.40 6.80
N ALA A 35 -10.31 -9.18 7.88
CA ALA A 35 -11.17 -8.90 9.02
C ALA A 35 -10.89 -7.52 9.65
N ALA A 36 -9.60 -7.14 9.76
CA ALA A 36 -9.22 -5.84 10.29
C ALA A 36 -9.69 -4.66 9.41
N SER A 37 -9.74 -4.86 8.08
CA SER A 37 -10.19 -3.82 7.14
C SER A 37 -11.69 -3.51 7.23
N ALA A 38 -12.49 -4.45 7.75
CA ALA A 38 -13.92 -4.25 7.99
C ALA A 38 -14.22 -3.49 9.29
N LEU A 39 -13.23 -3.25 10.15
CA LEU A 39 -13.42 -2.60 11.45
C LEU A 39 -13.00 -1.12 11.38
N PRO A 40 -13.95 -0.15 11.43
CA PRO A 40 -13.64 1.28 11.33
C PRO A 40 -12.66 1.76 12.41
N SER A 41 -12.76 1.19 13.62
CA SER A 41 -11.88 1.52 14.75
C SER A 41 -10.41 1.26 14.46
N LEU A 42 -10.09 0.14 13.81
CA LEU A 42 -8.71 -0.23 13.44
C LEU A 42 -8.19 0.64 12.29
N VAL A 43 -9.05 0.96 11.32
CA VAL A 43 -8.71 1.82 10.18
C VAL A 43 -8.42 3.26 10.64
N LEU A 44 -9.21 3.78 11.58
CA LEU A 44 -9.00 5.08 12.21
C LEU A 44 -7.71 5.07 13.06
N ALA A 45 -7.48 4.02 13.86
CA ALA A 45 -6.27 3.88 14.67
C ALA A 45 -4.99 3.80 13.81
N ARG A 46 -5.05 3.21 12.61
CA ARG A 46 -3.96 3.23 11.63
C ARG A 46 -3.66 4.64 11.10
N GLY A 47 -4.62 5.55 11.23
CA GLY A 47 -4.51 6.95 10.84
C GLY A 47 -5.09 7.26 9.47
N HIS A 48 -6.07 6.52 8.98
CA HIS A 48 -6.82 6.91 7.78
C HIS A 48 -7.91 7.95 8.12
N ARG A 49 -8.25 8.82 7.16
CA ARG A 49 -9.36 9.79 7.31
C ARG A 49 -10.63 9.20 6.70
N ILE A 50 -11.54 8.72 7.54
CA ILE A 50 -12.69 7.89 7.13
C ILE A 50 -14.06 8.48 7.49
N GLU A 51 -14.11 9.71 8.00
CA GLU A 51 -15.32 10.35 8.54
C GLU A 51 -16.46 10.52 7.53
N SER A 52 -16.12 10.68 6.25
CA SER A 52 -17.07 10.94 5.15
C SER A 52 -17.54 9.68 4.42
N VAL A 53 -17.03 8.49 4.77
CA VAL A 53 -17.39 7.23 4.10
C VAL A 53 -18.53 6.56 4.88
N PRO A 54 -19.62 6.11 4.21
CA PRO A 54 -20.81 5.61 4.89
C PRO A 54 -20.61 4.23 5.55
N GLU A 55 -19.81 3.36 4.96
CA GLU A 55 -19.60 1.99 5.44
C GLU A 55 -18.18 1.48 5.12
N PHE A 56 -17.73 0.48 5.90
CA PHE A 56 -16.46 -0.21 5.68
C PHE A 56 -16.66 -1.73 5.76
N PRO A 57 -16.08 -2.51 4.83
CA PRO A 57 -15.40 -2.08 3.61
C PRO A 57 -16.40 -1.52 2.58
N LEU A 58 -16.03 -0.48 1.84
CA LEU A 58 -16.90 0.07 0.80
C LEU A 58 -16.84 -0.80 -0.46
N VAL A 59 -18.01 -1.25 -0.91
CA VAL A 59 -18.17 -1.99 -2.17
C VAL A 59 -18.75 -1.04 -3.23
N VAL A 60 -18.13 -1.00 -4.40
CA VAL A 60 -18.56 -0.17 -5.53
C VAL A 60 -19.01 -1.08 -6.68
N SER A 61 -19.95 -0.60 -7.49
CA SER A 61 -20.44 -1.34 -8.66
C SER A 61 -19.33 -1.60 -9.69
N ASP A 62 -19.44 -2.73 -10.39
CA ASP A 62 -18.50 -3.19 -11.43
C ASP A 62 -18.31 -2.19 -12.58
N THR A 63 -19.24 -1.25 -12.76
CA THR A 63 -19.13 -0.15 -13.72
C THR A 63 -17.89 0.72 -13.49
N ALA A 64 -17.38 0.78 -12.25
CA ALA A 64 -16.15 1.50 -11.93
C ALA A 64 -14.91 0.89 -12.60
N GLU A 65 -14.92 -0.40 -12.94
CA GLU A 65 -13.78 -1.09 -13.57
C GLU A 65 -13.46 -0.53 -14.97
N GLY A 66 -14.46 0.03 -15.66
CA GLY A 66 -14.32 0.64 -16.98
C GLY A 66 -13.64 2.02 -16.98
N VAL A 67 -13.28 2.56 -15.82
CA VAL A 67 -12.66 3.89 -15.74
C VAL A 67 -11.20 3.87 -16.16
N GLU A 68 -10.89 4.60 -17.22
CA GLU A 68 -9.53 4.72 -17.76
C GLU A 68 -8.79 5.98 -17.30
N LYS A 69 -9.53 7.09 -17.14
CA LYS A 69 -8.93 8.40 -16.88
C LYS A 69 -8.83 8.67 -15.38
N THR A 70 -7.65 9.11 -14.94
CA THR A 70 -7.37 9.57 -13.56
C THR A 70 -8.35 10.64 -13.08
N ALA A 71 -8.74 11.56 -13.98
CA ALA A 71 -9.73 12.60 -13.66
C ALA A 71 -11.09 12.01 -13.27
N SER A 72 -11.53 10.94 -13.92
CA SER A 72 -12.77 10.22 -13.59
C SER A 72 -12.63 9.43 -12.30
N ALA A 73 -11.46 8.83 -12.05
CA ALA A 73 -11.16 8.14 -10.79
C ALA A 73 -11.23 9.09 -9.57
N ILE A 74 -10.73 10.33 -9.70
CA ILE A 74 -10.85 11.35 -8.65
C ILE A 74 -12.32 11.74 -8.42
N LYS A 75 -13.16 11.79 -9.47
CA LYS A 75 -14.60 12.07 -9.32
C LYS A 75 -15.31 10.97 -8.52
N ILE A 76 -14.97 9.70 -8.76
CA ILE A 76 -15.51 8.58 -7.99
C ILE A 76 -15.10 8.69 -6.52
N LEU A 77 -13.82 8.95 -6.23
CA LEU A 77 -13.37 9.14 -4.84
C LEU A 77 -14.10 10.29 -4.15
N LYS A 78 -14.41 11.38 -4.89
CA LYS A 78 -15.19 12.51 -4.38
C LYS A 78 -16.61 12.10 -4.00
N GLN A 79 -17.29 11.35 -4.87
CA GLN A 79 -18.65 10.87 -4.62
C GLN A 79 -18.71 9.93 -3.42
N VAL A 80 -17.68 9.09 -3.26
CA VAL A 80 -17.55 8.13 -2.17
C VAL A 80 -17.14 8.78 -0.85
N GLY A 81 -16.57 9.98 -0.88
CA GLY A 81 -16.04 10.64 0.32
C GLY A 81 -14.66 10.12 0.75
N ALA A 82 -13.91 9.41 -0.10
CA ALA A 82 -12.58 8.90 0.22
C ALA A 82 -11.42 9.87 -0.13
N VAL A 83 -11.74 11.05 -0.67
CA VAL A 83 -10.74 12.08 -1.04
C VAL A 83 -9.89 12.58 0.13
N PRO A 84 -10.43 12.82 1.33
CA PRO A 84 -9.62 13.34 2.44
C PRO A 84 -8.44 12.43 2.79
N ASP A 85 -8.59 11.11 2.63
CA ASP A 85 -7.51 10.14 2.84
C ASP A 85 -6.47 10.19 1.71
N ALA A 86 -6.93 10.28 0.45
CA ALA A 86 -6.06 10.41 -0.71
C ALA A 86 -5.23 11.72 -0.68
N GLU A 87 -5.83 12.83 -0.26
CA GLU A 87 -5.16 14.12 -0.10
C GLU A 87 -4.16 14.09 1.07
N LYS A 88 -4.56 13.52 2.22
CA LYS A 88 -3.63 13.31 3.34
C LYS A 88 -2.42 12.50 2.93
N ALA A 89 -2.62 11.48 2.10
CA ALA A 89 -1.53 10.74 1.52
C ALA A 89 -0.69 11.71 0.66
N ARG A 90 -1.26 12.31 -0.40
CA ARG A 90 -0.57 13.21 -1.34
C ARG A 90 0.34 14.23 -0.65
N ASP A 91 -0.15 14.87 0.40
CA ASP A 91 0.54 15.98 1.06
C ASP A 91 1.59 15.49 2.09
N SER A 92 1.64 14.20 2.40
CA SER A 92 2.55 13.60 3.38
C SER A 92 3.98 13.35 2.88
N GLN A 93 4.38 13.96 1.76
CA GLN A 93 5.69 13.74 1.15
C GLN A 93 6.83 14.17 2.08
N GLY A 94 7.51 13.19 2.68
CA GLY A 94 8.68 13.42 3.53
C GLY A 94 9.99 13.14 2.79
N ILE A 95 11.03 13.94 3.04
CA ILE A 95 12.38 13.64 2.56
C ILE A 95 13.07 12.68 3.54
N ARG A 96 13.51 11.49 3.06
CA ARG A 96 14.20 10.48 3.89
C ARG A 96 15.50 11.00 4.48
N PRO A 97 15.75 10.95 5.79
CA PRO A 97 17.05 11.30 6.34
C PRO A 97 18.15 10.28 5.94
N GLY A 98 19.40 10.72 5.96
CA GLY A 98 20.58 9.89 5.76
C GLY A 98 20.88 9.46 4.32
N THR A 99 21.73 8.43 4.18
CA THR A 99 22.33 7.98 2.92
C THR A 99 21.34 7.37 1.92
N ARG A 100 20.10 7.07 2.33
CA ARG A 100 19.08 6.52 1.44
C ARG A 100 18.69 7.49 0.32
N LYS A 101 18.85 8.80 0.51
CA LYS A 101 18.63 9.82 -0.54
C LYS A 101 19.53 9.58 -1.76
N MET A 102 20.79 9.20 -1.52
CA MET A 102 21.79 8.92 -2.56
C MET A 102 21.48 7.62 -3.32
N ARG A 103 20.77 6.68 -2.69
CA ARG A 103 20.41 5.38 -3.28
C ARG A 103 19.04 5.40 -3.98
N ASN A 104 18.66 6.54 -4.57
CA ASN A 104 17.39 6.76 -5.29
C ASN A 104 16.11 6.49 -4.48
N ARG A 105 16.16 6.65 -3.15
CA ARG A 105 14.99 6.51 -2.26
C ARG A 105 14.80 7.79 -1.45
N ARG A 106 14.64 8.92 -2.14
CA ARG A 106 14.59 10.25 -1.52
C ARG A 106 13.30 10.52 -0.75
N TYR A 107 12.17 10.03 -1.23
CA TYR A 107 10.86 10.39 -0.67
C TYR A 107 10.22 9.23 0.15
N ILE A 108 9.46 9.58 1.18
CA ILE A 108 8.53 8.72 1.91
C ILE A 108 7.13 9.28 1.68
N PHE A 109 6.20 8.35 1.53
CA PHE A 109 4.82 8.60 1.23
C PHE A 109 4.00 7.75 2.20
N ARG A 110 2.97 8.33 2.85
CA ARG A 110 1.98 7.54 3.58
C ARG A 110 1.14 6.72 2.60
N LYS A 111 0.57 5.62 3.07
CA LYS A 111 -0.34 4.80 2.26
C LYS A 111 -1.73 5.43 2.30
N GLY A 112 -2.33 5.66 1.13
CA GLY A 112 -3.70 6.15 1.00
C GLY A 112 -4.71 5.01 0.86
N PRO A 113 -5.88 5.29 0.26
CA PRO A 113 -6.91 4.28 0.06
C PRO A 113 -6.42 3.19 -0.89
N LEU A 114 -6.80 1.97 -0.55
CA LEU A 114 -6.52 0.77 -1.33
C LEU A 114 -7.75 0.41 -2.14
N ILE A 115 -7.55 0.13 -3.42
CA ILE A 115 -8.61 -0.35 -4.32
C ILE A 115 -8.27 -1.77 -4.74
N VAL A 116 -9.28 -2.62 -4.64
CA VAL A 116 -9.18 -4.04 -4.95
C VAL A 116 -10.21 -4.37 -6.01
N ASP A 117 -9.72 -4.90 -7.13
CA ASP A 117 -10.53 -5.34 -8.27
C ASP A 117 -10.46 -6.87 -8.44
N GLY A 118 -11.54 -7.43 -8.97
CA GLY A 118 -11.67 -8.85 -9.26
C GLY A 118 -11.14 -9.24 -10.64
N THR A 119 -11.09 -8.30 -11.57
CA THR A 119 -10.80 -8.56 -12.99
C THR A 119 -9.31 -8.36 -13.30
N GLU A 120 -8.67 -9.41 -13.84
CA GLU A 120 -7.29 -9.31 -14.31
C GLU A 120 -7.19 -8.40 -15.55
N GLY A 121 -6.34 -7.37 -15.49
CA GLY A 121 -6.11 -6.44 -16.61
C GLY A 121 -7.11 -5.28 -16.71
N SER A 122 -7.90 -5.04 -15.67
CA SER A 122 -8.83 -3.92 -15.57
C SER A 122 -8.13 -2.56 -15.82
N LYS A 123 -8.87 -1.63 -16.43
CA LYS A 123 -8.33 -0.30 -16.75
C LYS A 123 -8.29 0.61 -15.53
N ILE A 124 -9.09 0.29 -14.51
CA ILE A 124 -9.15 0.99 -13.22
C ILE A 124 -7.79 0.97 -12.50
N VAL A 125 -7.04 -0.14 -12.53
CA VAL A 125 -5.71 -0.20 -11.90
C VAL A 125 -4.78 0.86 -12.48
N LYS A 126 -4.82 1.09 -13.80
CA LYS A 126 -4.03 2.15 -14.46
C LYS A 126 -4.52 3.54 -14.07
N ALA A 127 -5.83 3.76 -14.02
CA ALA A 127 -6.42 5.04 -13.64
C ALA A 127 -6.09 5.46 -12.20
N PHE A 128 -5.95 4.50 -11.28
CA PHE A 128 -5.62 4.76 -9.87
C PHE A 128 -4.12 4.65 -9.55
N HIS A 129 -3.32 4.00 -10.40
CA HIS A 129 -1.86 3.92 -10.24
C HIS A 129 -1.21 5.32 -10.26
N ASP A 130 -1.66 6.20 -11.15
CA ASP A 130 -1.08 7.53 -11.33
C ASP A 130 -1.56 8.55 -10.28
N ILE A 131 -2.64 8.23 -9.55
CA ILE A 131 -3.03 8.99 -8.37
C ILE A 131 -1.98 8.67 -7.31
N ARG A 132 -1.04 9.61 -7.17
CA ARG A 132 0.33 9.46 -6.64
C ARG A 132 0.52 8.64 -5.36
N MET A 133 -0.52 8.25 -4.62
CA MET A 133 -0.46 7.58 -3.32
C MET A 133 -1.59 6.58 -3.02
N SER A 134 -2.47 6.28 -3.98
CA SER A 134 -3.37 5.11 -3.90
C SER A 134 -2.64 3.87 -4.41
N SER A 135 -2.72 2.77 -3.67
CA SER A 135 -2.34 1.45 -4.20
C SER A 135 -3.56 0.85 -4.85
N ALA A 136 -3.50 0.58 -6.15
CA ALA A 136 -4.46 -0.26 -6.85
C ALA A 136 -3.83 -1.64 -7.02
N SER A 137 -4.49 -2.67 -6.54
CA SER A 137 -3.98 -4.04 -6.60
C SER A 137 -5.13 -5.02 -6.85
N THR A 138 -4.93 -5.92 -7.78
CA THR A 138 -5.76 -7.12 -7.96
C THR A 138 -5.82 -7.94 -6.68
N LEU A 139 -6.94 -8.62 -6.41
CA LEU A 139 -7.08 -9.53 -5.26
C LEU A 139 -5.88 -10.49 -5.09
N GLN A 140 -5.35 -11.03 -6.18
CA GLN A 140 -4.20 -11.94 -6.18
C GLN A 140 -2.86 -11.26 -5.83
N SER A 141 -2.65 -10.00 -6.25
CA SER A 141 -1.43 -9.24 -5.95
C SER A 141 -1.47 -8.59 -4.56
N TRP A 142 -2.67 -8.21 -4.11
CA TRP A 142 -2.96 -7.72 -2.77
C TRP A 142 -2.49 -8.67 -1.65
N LEU A 143 -2.76 -9.97 -1.81
CA LEU A 143 -2.32 -11.04 -0.90
C LEU A 143 -0.78 -11.20 -0.84
N ARG A 144 -0.04 -10.63 -1.79
CA ARG A 144 1.44 -10.60 -1.78
C ARG A 144 1.98 -9.34 -1.11
N GLU A 145 1.34 -8.20 -1.28
CA GLU A 145 1.85 -6.90 -0.82
C GLU A 145 1.51 -6.58 0.64
N THR A 146 0.35 -7.02 1.15
CA THR A 146 -0.08 -6.82 2.54
C THR A 146 0.86 -7.45 3.56
N ILE A 147 1.51 -8.55 3.21
CA ILE A 147 2.51 -9.20 4.07
C ILE A 147 3.84 -8.40 4.10
N SER A 148 4.10 -7.56 3.09
CA SER A 148 5.34 -6.78 2.99
C SER A 148 5.25 -5.37 3.60
N THR A 149 4.03 -4.89 3.88
CA THR A 149 3.77 -3.55 4.38
C THR A 149 3.44 -3.49 5.88
N GLY A 150 3.56 -4.62 6.58
CA GLY A 150 3.63 -4.71 8.04
C GLY A 150 5.03 -4.44 8.59
#